data_AF-A0AAT9GRA1-F1
#
_entry.id   AF-A0AAT9GRA1-F1
#
_cell.length_a   1.000
_cell.length_b   1.000
_cell.length_c   1.000
_cell.angle_alpha   90.00
_cell.angle_beta   90.00
_cell.angle_gamma   90.00
#
_symmetry.space_group_name_H-M   'P 1'
#
loop_
_entity.id
_entity.type
_entity.pdbx_description
1 polymer ?
#
loop_
_entity_poly.entity_id
_entity_poly.type
_entity_poly.pdbx_seq_one_letter_code
_entity_poly.pdbx_strand_id
1 'polypeptide(L)'
;MSEDIDKIIILNDLKQRGRKSIVSGNYIFISMSDQFEYVIYPVNENKVLNVREIENFVEFSRKIKKKSVLAIVDKYGDVTYYLLSEINLAKK
;
A
#
# COMPACT_ATOMS: atom_id res chain seq x y z
N MET A 1 6.02 6.94 15.77
CA MET A 1 4.72 7.52 16.17
C MET A 1 3.89 7.98 14.97
N SER A 2 4.47 8.53 13.88
CA SER A 2 3.71 8.91 12.68
C SER A 2 3.16 7.72 11.87
N GLU A 3 3.97 6.67 11.65
CA GLU A 3 3.57 5.52 10.82
C GLU A 3 2.33 4.77 11.36
N ASP A 4 2.11 4.78 12.67
CA ASP A 4 0.93 4.14 13.27
C ASP A 4 -0.34 4.98 13.04
N ILE A 5 -0.22 6.31 13.00
CA ILE A 5 -1.33 7.22 12.69
C ILE A 5 -1.71 7.10 11.21
N ASP A 6 -0.72 7.09 10.31
CA ASP A 6 -0.95 6.93 8.87
C ASP A 6 -1.71 5.62 8.58
N LYS A 7 -1.33 4.52 9.25
CA LYS A 7 -2.05 3.24 9.15
C LYS A 7 -3.49 3.35 9.64
N ILE A 8 -3.74 4.03 10.76
CA ILE A 8 -5.09 4.23 11.30
C ILE A 8 -5.97 5.02 10.32
N ILE A 9 -5.42 6.10 9.74
CA ILE A 9 -6.12 6.91 8.74
C ILE A 9 -6.50 6.05 7.53
N ILE A 10 -5.55 5.28 6.99
CA ILE A 10 -5.80 4.37 5.87
C ILE A 10 -6.84 3.31 6.22
N LEU A 11 -6.78 2.71 7.42
CA LEU A 11 -7.78 1.74 7.86
C LEU A 11 -9.19 2.36 7.93
N ASN A 12 -9.30 3.61 8.39
CA ASN A 12 -10.57 4.31 8.47
C ASN A 12 -11.12 4.62 7.06
N ASP A 13 -10.30 5.12 6.14
CA ASP A 13 -10.70 5.35 4.74
C ASP A 13 -11.16 4.04 4.08
N LEU A 14 -10.38 2.97 4.20
CA LEU A 14 -10.73 1.65 3.65
C LEU A 14 -12.06 1.13 4.22
N LYS A 15 -12.28 1.30 5.54
CA LYS A 15 -13.54 0.92 6.19
C LYS A 15 -14.72 1.73 5.67
N GLN A 16 -14.56 3.05 5.48
CA GLN A 16 -15.60 3.91 4.90
C GLN A 16 -15.95 3.52 3.46
N ARG A 17 -14.96 3.01 2.71
CA ARG A 17 -15.15 2.44 1.36
C ARG A 17 -15.66 0.98 1.37
N GLY A 18 -16.02 0.43 2.53
CA GLY A 18 -16.55 -0.92 2.67
C GLY A 18 -15.52 -2.04 2.44
N ARG A 19 -14.22 -1.75 2.58
CA ARG A 19 -13.14 -2.73 2.41
C ARG A 19 -12.76 -3.35 3.75
N LYS A 20 -12.50 -4.67 3.74
CA LYS A 20 -11.95 -5.39 4.90
C LYS A 20 -10.43 -5.38 4.80
N SER A 21 -9.76 -4.92 5.86
CA SER A 21 -8.30 -4.80 5.88
C SER A 21 -7.67 -5.27 7.18
N ILE A 22 -6.45 -5.78 7.11
CA ILE A 22 -5.65 -6.23 8.27
C ILE A 22 -4.26 -5.61 8.20
N VAL A 23 -3.77 -5.07 9.32
CA VAL A 23 -2.38 -4.62 9.45
C VAL A 23 -1.48 -5.81 9.79
N SER A 24 -0.36 -5.94 9.08
CA SER A 24 0.69 -6.88 9.44
C SER A 24 2.05 -6.24 9.23
N GLY A 25 2.76 -5.97 10.33
CA GLY A 25 4.01 -5.21 10.33
C GLY A 25 3.85 -3.82 9.72
N ASN A 26 4.56 -3.59 8.61
CA ASN A 26 4.56 -2.31 7.91
C ASN A 26 3.53 -2.22 6.78
N TYR A 27 2.75 -3.27 6.56
CA TYR A 27 1.82 -3.35 5.43
C TYR A 27 0.37 -3.48 5.88
N ILE A 28 -0.54 -3.09 4.99
CA ILE A 28 -1.98 -3.29 5.16
C ILE A 28 -2.49 -4.21 4.05
N PHE A 29 -3.13 -5.31 4.42
CA PHE A 29 -3.67 -6.28 3.48
C PHE A 29 -5.16 -6.02 3.28
N ILE A 30 -5.62 -5.94 2.03
CA ILE A 30 -7.04 -5.77 1.71
C ILE A 30 -7.61 -7.07 1.16
N SER A 31 -8.72 -7.52 1.75
CA SER A 31 -9.52 -8.61 1.22
C SER A 31 -10.55 -8.08 0.20
N MET A 32 -10.52 -8.65 -1.00
CA MET A 32 -11.54 -8.52 -2.02
C MET A 32 -12.13 -9.91 -2.23
N SER A 33 -13.42 -10.07 -1.99
CA SER A 33 -14.14 -11.34 -2.20
C SER A 33 -13.48 -12.55 -1.49
N ASP A 34 -13.19 -12.40 -0.19
CA ASP A 34 -12.62 -13.43 0.71
C ASP A 34 -11.17 -13.87 0.41
N GLN A 35 -10.50 -13.24 -0.54
CA GLN A 35 -9.06 -13.36 -0.72
C GLN A 35 -8.38 -12.01 -0.49
N PHE A 36 -7.30 -11.98 0.30
CA PHE A 36 -6.41 -10.84 0.32
C PHE A 36 -5.83 -10.67 -1.08
N GLU A 37 -6.21 -9.65 -1.82
CA GLU A 37 -5.76 -9.46 -3.21
C GLU A 37 -4.69 -8.38 -3.30
N TYR A 38 -4.75 -7.40 -2.39
CA TYR A 38 -3.86 -6.25 -2.36
C TYR A 38 -3.05 -6.21 -1.08
N VAL A 39 -1.81 -5.74 -1.21
CA VAL A 39 -0.97 -5.32 -0.10
C VAL A 39 -0.63 -3.85 -0.29
N ILE A 40 -0.81 -3.07 0.76
CA ILE A 40 -0.58 -1.63 0.78
C ILE A 40 0.69 -1.35 1.56
N TYR A 41 1.53 -0.47 1.00
CA TYR A 41 2.59 0.19 1.71
C TYR A 41 2.17 1.64 2.08
N PRO A 42 1.97 1.94 3.38
CA PRO A 42 1.65 3.28 3.88
C PRO A 42 2.85 4.22 3.77
N VAL A 43 2.59 5.44 3.29
CA VAL A 43 3.60 6.48 3.11
C VAL A 43 3.01 7.81 3.56
N ASN A 44 3.80 8.57 4.32
CA ASN A 44 3.49 9.97 4.63
C ASN A 44 4.03 10.88 3.51
N GLU A 45 3.29 11.91 3.12
CA GLU A 45 3.71 12.90 2.12
C GLU A 45 5.11 13.49 2.40
N ASN A 46 5.47 13.66 3.67
CA ASN A 46 6.75 14.26 4.06
C ASN A 46 7.91 13.25 4.11
N LYS A 47 7.65 11.95 3.90
CA LYS A 47 8.67 10.90 3.97
C LYS A 47 9.37 10.79 2.62
N VAL A 48 10.67 11.08 2.60
CA VAL A 48 11.52 10.79 1.43
C VAL A 48 11.62 9.27 1.29
N LEU A 49 11.14 8.74 0.17
CA LEU A 49 11.25 7.33 -0.20
C LEU A 49 12.42 7.11 -1.14
N ASN A 50 13.20 6.07 -0.87
CA ASN A 50 14.20 5.59 -1.81
C ASN A 50 13.53 4.68 -2.86
N VAL A 51 13.95 4.80 -4.11
CA VAL A 51 13.52 3.91 -5.21
C VAL A 51 13.72 2.43 -4.82
N ARG A 52 14.81 2.10 -4.12
CA ARG A 52 15.06 0.73 -3.63
C ARG A 52 13.98 0.22 -2.68
N GLU A 53 13.39 1.08 -1.85
CA GLU A 53 12.30 0.67 -0.96
C GLU A 53 11.05 0.31 -1.76
N ILE A 54 10.77 1.06 -2.82
CA ILE A 54 9.66 0.76 -3.75
C ILE A 54 9.91 -0.55 -4.49
N GLU A 55 11.12 -0.77 -5.01
CA GLU A 55 11.51 -2.03 -5.67
C GLU A 55 11.35 -3.23 -4.73
N ASN A 56 11.87 -3.12 -3.50
CA ASN A 56 11.75 -4.16 -2.48
C ASN A 56 10.28 -4.47 -2.16
N PHE A 57 9.43 -3.43 -2.06
CA PHE A 57 8.01 -3.60 -1.81
C PHE A 57 7.28 -4.29 -2.97
N VAL A 58 7.57 -3.89 -4.21
CA VAL A 58 6.99 -4.52 -5.41
C VAL A 58 7.43 -5.99 -5.51
N GLU A 59 8.71 -6.28 -5.29
CA GLU A 59 9.24 -7.64 -5.26
C GLU A 59 8.58 -8.48 -4.15
N PHE A 60 8.46 -7.93 -2.94
CA PHE A 60 7.78 -8.59 -1.82
C PHE A 60 6.34 -8.94 -2.19
N SER A 61 5.58 -7.98 -2.71
CA SER A 61 4.18 -8.15 -3.12
C SER A 61 4.03 -9.24 -4.18
N ARG A 62 4.96 -9.28 -5.14
CA ARG A 62 5.04 -10.33 -6.16
C ARG A 62 5.29 -11.71 -5.56
N LYS A 63 6.22 -11.84 -4.60
CA LYS A 63 6.54 -13.12 -3.92
C LYS A 63 5.33 -13.69 -3.20
N ILE A 64 4.52 -12.85 -2.57
CA ILE A 64 3.29 -13.27 -1.86
C ILE A 64 2.06 -13.34 -2.77
N LYS A 65 2.22 -13.15 -4.09
CA LYS A 65 1.16 -13.17 -5.11
C LYS A 65 0.03 -12.19 -4.80
N LYS A 66 0.37 -10.98 -4.38
CA LYS A 66 -0.57 -9.87 -4.12
C LYS A 66 -0.24 -8.67 -5.00
N LYS A 67 -1.24 -7.85 -5.30
CA LYS A 67 -1.08 -6.58 -6.01
C LYS A 67 -0.51 -5.53 -5.04
N SER A 68 0.60 -4.91 -5.42
CA SER A 68 1.23 -3.82 -4.66
C SER A 68 0.48 -2.51 -4.85
N VAL A 69 0.14 -1.87 -3.73
CA VAL A 69 -0.49 -0.54 -3.70
C VAL A 69 0.33 0.38 -2.80
N LEU A 70 0.63 1.58 -3.28
CA LEU A 70 1.17 2.65 -2.46
C LEU A 70 0.01 3.50 -1.94
N ALA A 71 -0.08 3.71 -0.63
CA ALA A 71 -1.05 4.63 -0.05
C ALA A 71 -0.31 5.83 0.52
N ILE A 72 -0.56 7.01 -0.04
CA ILE A 72 0.04 8.26 0.41
C ILE A 72 -0.99 9.02 1.23
N VAL A 73 -0.64 9.33 2.48
CA VAL A 73 -1.44 10.14 3.40
C VAL A 73 -0.86 11.55 3.41
N ASP A 74 -1.70 12.54 3.12
CA ASP A 74 -1.32 13.95 3.17
C ASP A 74 -1.41 14.50 4.60
N LYS A 75 -1.04 15.77 4.79
CA LYS A 75 -1.10 16.45 6.11
C LYS A 75 -2.51 16.65 6.67
N TYR A 76 -3.55 16.53 5.85
CA TYR A 76 -4.95 16.68 6.25
C TYR A 76 -5.62 15.32 6.55
N GLY A 77 -4.93 14.22 6.26
CA GLY A 77 -5.43 12.86 6.44
C GLY A 77 -6.18 12.32 5.23
N ASP A 78 -6.10 12.98 4.07
CA ASP A 78 -6.61 12.45 2.81
C ASP A 78 -5.66 11.37 2.28
N VAL A 79 -6.24 10.29 1.75
CA VAL A 79 -5.48 9.11 1.29
C VAL A 79 -5.61 8.95 -0.23
N THR A 80 -4.47 8.88 -0.91
CA THR A 80 -4.40 8.56 -2.34
C THR A 80 -3.74 7.21 -2.57
N TYR A 81 -4.33 6.37 -3.42
CA TYR A 81 -3.87 5.01 -3.70
C TYR A 81 -3.32 4.87 -5.12
N TYR A 82 -2.11 4.34 -5.26
CA TYR A 82 -1.46 4.07 -6.54
C TYR A 82 -1.15 2.57 -6.69
N LEU A 83 -1.58 1.96 -7.80
CA LEU A 83 -1.18 0.61 -8.14
C LEU A 83 0.27 0.63 -8.65
N LEU A 84 1.11 -0.24 -8.08
CA LEU A 84 2.49 -0.41 -8.53
C LEU A 84 2.63 -1.75 -9.24
N SER A 85 3.30 -1.75 -10.38
CA SER A 85 3.65 -2.95 -11.13
C SER A 85 5.01 -2.78 -11.81
N GLU A 86 5.82 -3.83 -11.79
CA GLU A 86 7.01 -3.91 -12.63
C GLU A 86 6.58 -4.13 -14.08
N ILE A 87 7.12 -3.32 -14.99
CA ILE A 87 6.84 -3.42 -16.42
C ILE A 87 8.11 -3.92 -17.12
N ASN A 88 8.05 -5.12 -17.70
CA ASN A 88 9.08 -5.63 -18.59
C ASN A 88 8.78 -5.18 -20.01
N LEU A 89 9.42 -4.10 -20.45
CA LEU A 89 9.39 -3.66 -21.84
C LEU A 89 10.25 -4.61 -22.68
N ALA A 90 9.63 -5.64 -23.26
CA ALA A 90 10.26 -6.42 -24.31
C ALA A 90 10.46 -5.49 -25.53
N LYS A 91 11.72 -5.22 -25.89
CA LYS A 91 12.02 -4.57 -27.18
C LYS A 91 11.57 -5.51 -28.30
N LYS A 92 10.58 -5.07 -29.07
CA LYS A 92 10.30 -5.60 -30.41
C LYS A 92 11.29 -5.01 -31.41
#